data_AF-A0A2G9QI28-F1
#
_entry.id   AF-A0A2G9QI28-F1
#
_cell.length_a   1.000
_cell.length_b   1.000
_cell.length_c   1.000
_cell.angle_alpha   90.00
_cell.angle_beta   90.00
_cell.angle_gamma   90.00
#
_symmetry.space_group_name_H-M   'P 1'
#
loop_
_entity.id
_entity.type
_entity.pdbx_description
1 polymer ?
#
loop_
_entity_poly.entity_id
_entity_poly.type
_entity_poly.pdbx_seq_one_letter_code
_entity_poly.pdbx_strand_id
1 'polypeptide(L)'
;SKKQAVCTMFPLVVLLVLGCLSQEAWSCSCGIRHPQSVYCDSAIGHIVDKDVLINSCSFIAPWASMTYCQKRGFTHAYAKNCDCKIKQCSLPPCEIDDDRQCLWTDHLTRQKRAYTGHQAANLACVNNGNGLCIWDSLKSRVYSLSTKSATK
;
A
#
# COMPACT_ATOMS: atom_id res chain seq x y z
N SER A 1 -25.82 46.53 -37.61
CA SER A 1 -26.38 45.49 -36.72
C SER A 1 -25.26 44.56 -36.26
N LYS A 2 -24.74 44.74 -35.04
CA LYS A 2 -23.70 43.87 -34.42
C LYS A 2 -24.08 43.64 -32.95
N LYS A 3 -25.16 42.89 -32.71
CA LYS A 3 -25.58 42.50 -31.34
C LYS A 3 -25.96 41.01 -31.22
N GLN A 4 -25.68 40.18 -32.23
CA GLN A 4 -26.09 38.77 -32.23
C GLN A 4 -24.97 37.77 -31.90
N ALA A 5 -23.71 38.19 -31.82
CA ALA A 5 -22.58 37.28 -31.58
C ALA A 5 -22.12 37.19 -30.12
N VAL A 6 -22.58 38.10 -29.24
CA VAL A 6 -22.15 38.13 -27.83
C VAL A 6 -23.03 37.19 -26.97
N CYS A 7 -24.30 37.01 -27.34
CA CYS A 7 -25.28 36.24 -26.56
C CYS A 7 -25.17 34.73 -26.77
N THR A 8 -24.62 34.27 -27.89
CA THR A 8 -24.38 32.84 -28.18
C THR A 8 -23.05 32.33 -27.61
N MET A 9 -22.10 33.24 -27.38
CA MET A 9 -20.81 32.92 -26.75
C MET A 9 -20.95 32.73 -25.24
N PHE A 10 -21.85 33.46 -24.59
CA PHE A 10 -22.08 33.36 -23.15
C PHE A 10 -22.51 31.94 -22.67
N PRO A 11 -23.51 31.27 -23.27
CA PRO A 11 -23.90 29.93 -22.85
C PRO A 11 -22.82 28.88 -23.17
N LEU A 12 -22.06 29.04 -24.26
CA LEU A 12 -20.92 28.18 -24.60
C LEU A 12 -19.76 28.34 -23.61
N VAL A 13 -19.45 29.58 -23.23
CA VAL A 13 -18.44 29.89 -22.21
C VAL A 13 -18.92 29.40 -20.84
N VAL A 14 -20.20 29.56 -20.50
CA VAL A 14 -20.77 29.04 -19.25
C VAL A 14 -20.77 27.51 -19.23
N LEU A 15 -21.09 26.83 -20.34
CA LEU A 15 -20.98 25.36 -20.47
C LEU A 15 -19.54 24.87 -20.33
N LEU A 16 -18.57 25.57 -20.94
CA LEU A 16 -17.14 25.25 -20.81
C LEU A 16 -16.63 25.49 -19.38
N VAL A 17 -17.06 26.58 -18.73
CA VAL A 17 -16.69 26.90 -17.34
C VAL A 17 -17.34 25.92 -16.36
N LEU A 18 -18.60 25.54 -16.56
CA LEU A 18 -19.27 24.51 -15.75
C LEU A 18 -18.64 23.13 -15.95
N GLY A 19 -18.22 22.79 -17.18
CA GLY A 19 -17.48 21.56 -17.49
C GLY A 19 -16.09 21.51 -16.86
N CYS A 20 -15.41 22.66 -16.75
CA CYS A 20 -14.14 22.79 -16.01
C CYS A 20 -14.33 22.70 -14.49
N LEU A 21 -15.43 23.26 -13.95
CA LEU A 21 -15.76 23.16 -12.51
C LEU A 21 -16.19 21.74 -12.09
N SER A 22 -16.65 20.91 -13.03
CA SER A 22 -16.91 19.49 -12.84
C SER A 22 -15.70 18.59 -13.12
N GLN A 23 -14.50 19.15 -13.32
CA GLN A 23 -13.29 18.37 -13.19
C GLN A 23 -13.12 18.03 -11.72
N GLU A 24 -13.74 16.93 -11.30
CA GLU A 24 -13.15 16.08 -10.27
C GLU A 24 -11.70 15.89 -10.75
N ALA A 25 -10.75 16.59 -10.14
CA ALA A 25 -9.34 16.36 -10.44
C ALA A 25 -9.15 14.85 -10.28
N TRP A 26 -8.74 14.15 -11.35
CA TRP A 26 -8.33 12.75 -11.27
C TRP A 26 -7.02 12.73 -10.48
N SER A 27 -7.13 12.98 -9.18
CA SER A 27 -6.06 12.76 -8.24
C SER A 27 -5.90 11.25 -8.20
N CYS A 28 -4.79 10.76 -8.75
CA CYS A 28 -4.38 9.38 -8.55
C CYS A 28 -4.23 9.16 -7.04
N SER A 29 -5.28 8.66 -6.41
CA SER A 29 -5.27 8.36 -4.99
C SER A 29 -4.39 7.15 -4.80
N CYS A 30 -3.29 7.33 -4.08
CA CYS A 30 -2.40 6.25 -3.74
C CYS A 30 -3.11 5.34 -2.74
N GLY A 31 -3.44 4.13 -3.17
CA GLY A 31 -4.11 3.15 -2.35
C GLY A 31 -3.28 2.76 -1.13
N ILE A 32 -3.94 2.24 -0.10
CA ILE A 32 -3.30 1.64 1.07
C ILE A 32 -2.55 0.38 0.63
N ARG A 33 -1.22 0.33 0.87
CA ARG A 33 -0.32 -0.78 0.46
C ARG A 33 0.35 -1.45 1.66
N HIS A 34 0.64 -2.74 1.53
CA HIS A 34 1.36 -3.49 2.55
C HIS A 34 2.80 -2.95 2.70
N PRO A 35 3.37 -2.86 3.93
CA PRO A 35 4.72 -2.32 4.13
C PRO A 35 5.82 -2.94 3.27
N GLN A 36 5.77 -4.26 3.04
CA GLN A 36 6.69 -4.95 2.13
C GLN A 36 6.55 -4.47 0.68
N SER A 37 5.34 -4.26 0.18
CA SER A 37 5.15 -3.74 -1.18
C SER A 37 5.74 -2.35 -1.32
N VAL A 38 5.50 -1.48 -0.32
CA VAL A 38 6.09 -0.14 -0.31
C VAL A 38 7.62 -0.23 -0.30
N TYR A 39 8.20 -1.12 0.50
CA TYR A 39 9.64 -1.33 0.53
C TYR A 39 10.18 -1.73 -0.85
N CYS A 40 9.58 -2.74 -1.48
CA CYS A 40 10.05 -3.28 -2.75
C CYS A 40 9.82 -2.35 -3.94
N ASP A 41 8.75 -1.56 -3.91
CA ASP A 41 8.44 -0.56 -4.93
C ASP A 41 9.22 0.75 -4.73
N SER A 42 10.08 0.82 -3.70
CA SER A 42 10.78 2.05 -3.27
C SER A 42 9.82 3.22 -3.00
N ALA A 43 8.58 2.93 -2.61
CA ALA A 43 7.56 3.94 -2.31
C ALA A 43 7.69 4.51 -0.88
N ILE A 44 8.80 4.24 -0.18
CA ILE A 44 9.13 4.91 1.08
C ILE A 44 9.55 6.36 0.81
N GLY A 45 10.17 6.61 -0.34
CA GLY A 45 10.53 7.92 -0.88
C GLY A 45 11.12 7.75 -2.28
N HIS A 46 10.72 8.60 -3.22
CA HIS A 46 11.18 8.52 -4.61
C HIS A 46 12.45 9.34 -4.80
N ILE A 47 13.46 8.78 -5.45
CA ILE A 47 14.69 9.54 -5.76
C ILE A 47 14.48 10.22 -7.11
N VAL A 48 14.49 11.56 -7.15
CA VAL A 48 14.41 12.37 -8.37
C VAL A 48 15.62 13.30 -8.39
N ASP A 49 16.46 13.19 -9.42
CA ASP A 49 17.65 14.05 -9.60
C ASP A 49 18.57 14.15 -8.37
N LYS A 50 18.66 13.08 -7.59
CA LYS A 50 19.42 12.90 -6.32
C LYS A 50 18.71 13.39 -5.04
N ASP A 51 17.53 13.97 -5.15
CA ASP A 51 16.71 14.36 -4.02
C ASP A 51 15.66 13.28 -3.69
N VAL A 52 15.37 13.10 -2.40
CA VAL A 52 14.29 12.22 -1.95
C VAL A 52 12.99 13.02 -1.89
N LEU A 53 12.09 12.71 -2.81
CA LEU A 53 10.73 13.21 -2.82
C LEU A 53 9.84 12.34 -1.92
N ILE A 54 9.28 12.98 -0.88
CA ILE A 54 8.25 12.42 -0.02
C ILE A 54 6.93 13.11 -0.36
N ASN A 55 5.88 12.32 -0.59
CA ASN A 55 4.55 12.82 -0.90
C ASN A 55 3.48 12.07 -0.08
N SER A 56 2.21 12.38 -0.34
CA SER A 56 1.06 11.74 0.33
C SER A 56 0.93 10.24 0.08
N CYS A 57 1.66 9.70 -0.90
CA CYS A 57 1.68 8.28 -1.26
C CYS A 57 2.84 7.52 -0.60
N SER A 58 3.80 8.26 -0.04
CA SER A 58 4.94 7.68 0.64
C SER A 58 4.51 7.00 1.94
N PHE A 59 5.15 5.89 2.29
CA PHE A 59 4.93 5.25 3.57
C PHE A 59 5.59 6.04 4.70
N ILE A 60 4.78 6.78 5.45
CA ILE A 60 5.23 7.59 6.58
C ILE A 60 4.63 7.02 7.87
N ALA A 61 5.46 6.41 8.70
CA ALA A 61 5.08 5.90 10.02
C ALA A 61 6.23 6.09 11.03
N PRO A 62 5.96 6.53 12.28
CA PRO A 62 7.01 6.67 13.29
C PRO A 62 7.64 5.31 13.65
N TRP A 63 8.96 5.19 13.53
CA TRP A 63 9.69 3.96 13.85
C TRP A 63 9.38 3.41 15.25
N ALA A 64 9.29 4.29 16.26
CA ALA A 64 8.97 3.89 17.63
C ALA A 64 7.60 3.20 17.75
N SER A 65 6.62 3.59 16.93
CA SER A 65 5.26 3.04 16.93
C SER A 65 5.11 1.72 16.18
N MET A 66 6.14 1.30 15.44
CA MET A 66 6.11 0.06 14.66
C MET A 66 6.29 -1.17 15.57
N THR A 67 5.60 -2.25 15.22
CA THR A 67 5.75 -3.54 15.92
C THR A 67 7.18 -4.08 15.74
N TYR A 68 7.59 -4.97 16.64
CA TYR A 68 8.86 -5.69 16.49
C TYR A 68 8.96 -6.39 15.12
N CYS A 69 7.89 -7.06 14.71
CA CYS A 69 7.81 -7.76 13.43
C CYS A 69 7.98 -6.82 12.24
N GLN A 70 7.34 -5.64 12.26
CA GLN A 70 7.49 -4.65 11.20
C GLN A 70 8.93 -4.16 11.10
N LYS A 71 9.55 -3.80 12.23
CA LYS A 71 10.96 -3.37 12.25
C LYS A 71 11.86 -4.44 11.64
N ARG A 72 11.68 -5.70 12.04
CA ARG A 72 12.40 -6.86 11.47
C ARG A 72 12.12 -7.05 9.97
N GLY A 73 10.90 -6.77 9.53
CA GLY A 73 10.50 -6.74 8.13
C GLY A 73 11.39 -5.81 7.32
N PHE A 74 11.44 -4.53 7.73
CA PHE A 74 12.25 -3.50 7.08
C PHE A 74 13.75 -3.74 7.15
N THR A 75 14.27 -4.27 8.26
CA THR A 75 15.73 -4.45 8.42
C THR A 75 16.26 -5.74 7.82
N HIS A 76 15.43 -6.78 7.66
CA HIS A 76 15.94 -8.11 7.30
C HIS A 76 15.11 -8.88 6.27
N ALA A 77 13.78 -8.82 6.34
CA ALA A 77 12.94 -9.74 5.57
C ALA A 77 12.59 -9.20 4.18
N TYR A 78 12.16 -7.94 4.07
CA TYR A 78 11.57 -7.41 2.84
C TYR A 78 12.57 -7.36 1.69
N ALA A 79 13.79 -6.88 1.91
CA ALA A 79 14.84 -6.80 0.87
C ALA A 79 15.14 -8.14 0.19
N LYS A 80 15.04 -9.25 0.92
CA LYS A 80 15.34 -10.60 0.42
C LYS A 80 14.17 -11.26 -0.30
N ASN A 81 12.97 -10.68 -0.20
CA ASN A 81 11.73 -11.29 -0.67
C ASN A 81 10.92 -10.37 -1.58
N CYS A 82 11.58 -9.41 -2.24
CA CYS A 82 10.92 -8.55 -3.23
C CYS A 82 10.53 -9.29 -4.52
N ASP A 83 11.05 -10.50 -4.73
CA ASP A 83 10.59 -11.39 -5.81
C ASP A 83 9.14 -11.85 -5.61
N CYS A 84 8.65 -11.84 -4.36
CA CYS A 84 7.27 -12.17 -4.01
C CYS A 84 6.38 -10.92 -4.09
N LYS A 85 5.24 -11.04 -4.77
CA LYS A 85 4.25 -9.97 -4.90
C LYS A 85 3.15 -10.12 -3.86
N ILE A 86 2.60 -9.00 -3.40
CA ILE A 86 1.46 -8.99 -2.49
C ILE A 86 0.25 -8.51 -3.25
N LYS A 87 -0.77 -9.37 -3.36
CA LYS A 87 -2.03 -9.06 -4.04
C LYS A 87 -3.04 -8.53 -3.02
N GLN A 88 -3.49 -7.30 -3.23
CA GLN A 88 -4.47 -6.66 -2.37
C GLN A 88 -5.87 -7.25 -2.58
N CYS A 89 -6.57 -7.53 -1.48
CA CYS A 89 -7.95 -7.98 -1.47
C CYS A 89 -8.85 -6.93 -0.80
N SER A 90 -9.53 -6.13 -1.62
CA SER A 90 -10.46 -5.09 -1.14
C SER A 90 -11.92 -5.54 -1.11
N LEU A 91 -12.30 -6.51 -1.95
CA LEU A 91 -13.64 -7.07 -2.03
C LEU A 91 -13.58 -8.56 -2.41
N PRO A 92 -14.31 -9.46 -1.72
CA PRO A 92 -14.38 -10.88 -2.09
C PRO A 92 -15.17 -11.13 -3.38
N PRO A 93 -14.94 -12.26 -4.08
CA PRO A 93 -13.95 -13.30 -3.79
C PRO A 93 -12.52 -12.88 -4.13
N CYS A 94 -11.56 -13.29 -3.33
CA CYS A 94 -10.16 -12.89 -3.48
C CYS A 94 -9.28 -14.12 -3.73
N GLU A 95 -8.62 -14.14 -4.87
CA GLU A 95 -7.81 -15.26 -5.34
C GLU A 95 -6.42 -14.77 -5.76
N ILE A 96 -5.42 -15.64 -5.66
CA ILE A 96 -4.08 -15.40 -6.21
C ILE A 96 -4.04 -15.85 -7.66
N ASP A 97 -3.28 -15.15 -8.50
CA ASP A 97 -3.15 -15.48 -9.93
C ASP A 97 -1.92 -16.35 -10.21
N ASP A 98 -0.95 -16.36 -9.27
CA ASP A 98 0.37 -16.96 -9.44
C ASP A 98 0.95 -17.41 -8.08
N ASP A 99 1.81 -18.41 -8.10
CA ASP A 99 2.47 -18.99 -6.93
C ASP A 99 3.43 -18.01 -6.25
N ARG A 100 3.84 -16.94 -6.94
CA ARG A 100 4.68 -15.87 -6.39
C ARG A 100 3.89 -14.76 -5.70
N GLN A 101 2.62 -14.99 -5.39
CA GLN A 101 1.74 -14.01 -4.77
C GLN A 101 1.28 -14.43 -3.37
N CYS A 102 1.29 -13.48 -2.43
CA CYS A 102 0.58 -13.62 -1.18
C CYS A 102 -0.66 -12.72 -1.14
N LEU A 103 -1.80 -13.29 -0.77
CA LEU A 103 -3.05 -12.54 -0.67
C LEU A 103 -3.10 -11.71 0.62
N TRP A 104 -3.34 -10.41 0.49
CA TRP A 104 -3.44 -9.47 1.60
C TRP A 104 -4.90 -9.06 1.85
N THR A 105 -5.45 -9.58 2.94
CA THR A 105 -6.86 -9.50 3.34
C THR A 105 -7.12 -8.54 4.50
N ASP A 106 -6.09 -7.90 5.09
CA ASP A 106 -6.30 -6.90 6.15
C ASP A 106 -7.25 -5.78 5.71
N HIS A 107 -7.29 -5.48 4.42
CA HIS A 107 -8.22 -4.53 3.79
C HIS A 107 -9.70 -4.84 4.04
N LEU A 108 -10.08 -6.12 4.15
CA LEU A 108 -11.46 -6.52 4.42
C LEU A 108 -11.92 -6.15 5.84
N THR A 109 -10.98 -5.89 6.76
CA THR A 109 -11.29 -5.72 8.19
C THR A 109 -11.64 -4.28 8.60
N ARG A 110 -12.13 -3.44 7.67
CA ARG A 110 -12.50 -2.03 7.88
C ARG A 110 -11.40 -1.18 8.55
N GLN A 111 -10.13 -1.56 8.37
CA GLN A 111 -9.03 -0.81 8.96
C GLN A 111 -8.77 0.50 8.19
N LYS A 112 -8.56 1.57 8.96
CA LYS A 112 -8.28 2.91 8.40
C LYS A 112 -6.80 3.10 8.00
N ARG A 113 -5.89 2.19 8.38
CA ARG A 113 -4.45 2.33 8.16
C ARG A 113 -3.82 1.04 7.61
N ALA A 114 -2.92 1.22 6.64
CA ALA A 114 -2.27 0.14 5.90
C ALA A 114 -1.40 -0.81 6.75
N TYR A 115 -0.87 -0.31 7.86
CA TYR A 115 0.19 -0.97 8.62
C TYR A 115 -0.28 -1.51 9.97
N THR A 116 -1.57 -1.37 10.30
CA THR A 116 -2.13 -1.88 11.57
C THR A 116 -2.79 -3.24 11.44
N GLY A 117 -2.95 -3.71 10.20
CA GLY A 117 -3.54 -5.01 9.89
C GLY A 117 -2.73 -6.17 10.46
N HIS A 118 -3.36 -7.32 10.65
CA HIS A 118 -2.66 -8.47 11.25
C HIS A 118 -1.48 -8.91 10.37
N GLN A 119 -1.69 -9.01 9.06
CA GLN A 119 -0.65 -9.39 8.12
C GLN A 119 0.41 -8.29 8.03
N ALA A 120 -0.01 -7.03 7.85
CA ALA A 120 0.88 -5.88 7.76
C ALA A 120 1.72 -5.61 9.03
N ALA A 121 1.21 -6.01 10.20
CA ALA A 121 1.88 -5.82 11.47
C ALA A 121 2.79 -6.98 11.87
N ASN A 122 2.59 -8.19 11.32
CA ASN A 122 3.23 -9.40 11.85
C ASN A 122 3.90 -10.31 10.81
N LEU A 123 3.53 -10.21 9.54
CA LEU A 123 3.90 -11.19 8.51
C LEU A 123 4.75 -10.56 7.40
N ALA A 124 5.47 -11.42 6.69
CA ALA A 124 6.09 -11.12 5.41
C ALA A 124 5.70 -12.19 4.38
N CYS A 125 5.55 -11.78 3.13
CA CYS A 125 5.42 -12.70 2.01
C CYS A 125 6.83 -13.15 1.61
N VAL A 126 7.16 -14.42 1.86
CA VAL A 126 8.52 -14.94 1.69
C VAL A 126 8.53 -16.09 0.69
N ASN A 127 9.63 -16.20 -0.06
CA ASN A 127 9.83 -17.33 -0.95
C ASN A 127 10.23 -18.56 -0.12
N ASN A 128 9.46 -19.64 -0.22
CA ASN A 128 9.71 -20.90 0.48
C ASN A 128 10.86 -21.74 -0.15
N GLY A 129 11.57 -21.21 -1.14
CA GLY A 129 12.70 -21.86 -1.81
C GLY A 129 12.32 -22.68 -3.05
N ASN A 130 11.03 -22.99 -3.23
CA ASN A 130 10.52 -23.76 -4.37
C ASN A 130 9.82 -22.88 -5.42
N GLY A 131 9.98 -21.56 -5.35
CA GLY A 131 9.27 -20.61 -6.21
C GLY A 131 7.85 -20.27 -5.75
N LEU A 132 7.40 -20.88 -4.64
CA LEU A 132 6.13 -20.57 -3.96
C LEU A 132 6.36 -19.51 -2.88
N CYS A 133 5.59 -18.42 -2.96
CA CYS A 133 5.58 -17.36 -1.97
C CYS A 133 4.45 -17.59 -0.96
N ILE A 134 4.77 -17.57 0.33
CA ILE A 134 3.82 -17.79 1.41
C ILE A 134 3.95 -16.73 2.49
N TRP A 135 2.89 -16.53 3.27
CA TRP A 135 2.97 -15.70 4.46
C TRP A 135 3.78 -16.42 5.56
N ASP A 136 4.84 -15.78 6.03
CA ASP A 136 5.64 -16.23 7.16
C ASP A 136 5.60 -15.21 8.32
N SER A 137 5.67 -15.73 9.54
CA SER A 137 5.57 -14.95 10.76
C SER A 137 6.92 -14.34 11.13
N LEU A 138 6.96 -13.02 11.25
CA LEU A 138 8.16 -12.30 11.66
C LEU A 138 8.36 -12.26 13.18
N LYS A 139 7.51 -12.94 13.97
CA LYS A 139 7.70 -13.06 15.41
C LYS A 139 9.06 -13.69 15.73
N SER A 140 9.71 -13.21 16.78
CA SER A 140 10.96 -13.81 17.24
C SER A 140 10.72 -15.23 17.75
N ARG A 141 11.62 -16.15 17.42
CA ARG A 141 11.62 -17.50 18.01
C ARG A 141 11.71 -17.44 19.53
N VAL A 142 12.46 -16.48 20.08
CA VAL A 142 12.58 -16.24 21.53
C VAL A 142 11.22 -15.87 22.15
N TYR A 143 10.44 -15.03 21.47
CA TYR A 143 9.10 -14.64 21.92
C TYR A 143 8.10 -15.81 21.84
N SER A 144 8.22 -16.65 20.80
CA SER A 144 7.36 -17.84 20.63
C SER A 144 7.63 -18.93 21.67
N LEU A 145 8.86 -19.02 22.19
CA LEU A 145 9.24 -19.93 23.26
C LEU A 145 8.77 -19.42 24.63
N SER A 146 8.82 -18.11 24.86
CA SER A 146 8.33 -17.48 26.10
C SER A 146 6.81 -17.68 26.29
N THR A 147 6.01 -17.55 25.23
CA THR A 147 4.56 -17.80 25.32
C THR A 147 4.21 -19.26 25.50
N LYS A 148 5.02 -20.20 24.98
CA LYS A 148 4.83 -21.63 25.22
C LYS A 148 5.17 -22.04 26.65
N SER A 149 6.12 -21.35 27.29
CA SER A 149 6.49 -21.61 28.68
C SER A 149 5.50 -21.04 29.71
N ALA A 150 4.59 -20.14 29.30
CA ALA A 150 3.58 -19.54 30.17
C ALA A 150 2.24 -20.29 30.19
N THR A 151 2.17 -21.49 29.57
CA THR A 151 0.94 -22.31 29.51
C THR A 151 1.17 -23.71 30.11
N LYS A 152 1.84 -23.78 31.27
CA LYS A 152 1.89 -25.00 32.09
C LYS A 152 1.64 -24.65 33.55
#